data_AF-A0A0A3HQL8-F1
#
_entry.id   AF-A0A0A3HQL8-F1
#
_cell.length_a   1.000
_cell.length_b   1.000
_cell.length_c   1.000
_cell.angle_alpha   90.00
_cell.angle_beta   90.00
_cell.angle_gamma   90.00
#
_symmetry.space_group_name_H-M   'P 1'
#
loop_
_entity.id
_entity.type
_entity.pdbx_description
1 polymer ?
#
loop_
_entity_poly.entity_id
_entity_poly.type
_entity_poly.pdbx_seq_one_letter_code
_entity_poly.pdbx_strand_id
1 'polypeptide(L)'
;MTINKSVNIPNPLYQSLQGQYFVGQTEAVYFGKGKNALGGLINPSNSNIDLFVNAFTITNFSNEPIVAEIWFNPSPIGRPSFSDKVTPANTALCPLPHPKVKIVSAELFEGFPQHGVNAFKRIVPPQTTLTSDEDGKFIFPPGGSFVIILVSPNNEIVKSEVAFGWFEKEVDC
;
A
#
# COMPACT_ATOMS: atom_id res chain seq x y z
N MET A 1 17.37 21.85 -38.69
CA MET A 1 17.20 21.30 -37.33
C MET A 1 16.06 20.28 -37.42
N THR A 2 16.36 18.99 -37.35
CA THR A 2 15.35 17.94 -37.51
C THR A 2 14.75 17.65 -36.14
N ILE A 3 13.45 17.88 -35.97
CA ILE A 3 12.74 17.53 -34.73
C ILE A 3 12.38 16.05 -34.83
N ASN A 4 13.02 15.21 -34.03
CA ASN A 4 12.64 13.80 -33.92
C ASN A 4 11.47 13.67 -32.94
N LYS A 5 10.35 13.13 -33.42
CA LYS A 5 9.20 12.79 -32.58
C LYS A 5 9.49 11.50 -31.81
N SER A 6 9.42 11.55 -30.49
CA SER A 6 9.38 10.37 -29.62
C SER A 6 8.03 10.27 -28.92
N VAL A 7 7.60 9.05 -28.60
CA VAL A 7 6.39 8.76 -27.82
C VAL A 7 6.84 7.98 -26.59
N ASN A 8 6.53 8.50 -25.41
CA ASN A 8 6.88 7.86 -24.13
C ASN A 8 5.60 7.31 -23.49
N ILE A 9 5.67 6.08 -22.99
CA ILE A 9 4.58 5.44 -22.23
C ILE A 9 4.91 5.58 -20.74
N PRO A 10 4.03 6.16 -19.91
CA PRO A 10 4.22 6.19 -18.47
C PRO A 10 4.38 4.77 -17.92
N ASN A 11 5.32 4.55 -16.99
CA ASN A 11 5.59 3.22 -16.45
C ASN A 11 4.30 2.52 -15.89
N PRO A 12 3.44 3.18 -15.11
CA PRO A 12 2.20 2.53 -14.63
C PRO A 12 1.30 2.02 -15.77
N LEU A 13 1.18 2.80 -16.86
CA LEU A 13 0.42 2.39 -18.05
C LEU A 13 1.10 1.19 -18.72
N TYR A 14 2.42 1.21 -18.87
CA TYR A 14 3.18 0.10 -19.42
C TYR A 14 2.95 -1.19 -18.60
N GLN A 15 3.08 -1.14 -17.28
CA GLN A 15 2.84 -2.30 -16.40
C GLN A 15 1.39 -2.79 -16.46
N SER A 16 0.42 -1.88 -16.58
CA SER A 16 -1.00 -2.22 -16.74
C SER A 16 -1.28 -2.94 -18.07
N LEU A 17 -0.64 -2.51 -19.17
CA LEU A 17 -0.71 -3.20 -20.46
C LEU A 17 -0.08 -4.61 -20.42
N GLN A 18 0.93 -4.83 -19.57
CA GLN A 18 1.54 -6.15 -19.34
C GLN A 18 0.73 -7.03 -18.37
N GLY A 19 -0.36 -6.52 -17.77
CA GLY A 19 -1.13 -7.26 -16.78
C GLY A 19 -0.42 -7.41 -15.43
N GLN A 20 0.59 -6.58 -15.17
CA GLN A 20 1.42 -6.63 -13.96
C GLN A 20 1.02 -5.58 -12.92
N TYR A 21 0.16 -4.62 -13.29
CA TYR A 21 -0.27 -3.54 -12.40
C TYR A 21 -1.63 -3.83 -11.77
N PHE A 22 -1.69 -3.69 -10.45
CA PHE A 22 -2.84 -4.00 -9.61
C PHE A 22 -3.21 -2.80 -8.74
N VAL A 23 -4.47 -2.76 -8.34
CA VAL A 23 -5.00 -1.82 -7.37
C VAL A 23 -5.87 -2.55 -6.36
N GLY A 24 -5.98 -1.98 -5.17
CA GLY A 24 -6.87 -2.49 -4.15
C GLY A 24 -6.85 -1.65 -2.89
N GLN A 25 -7.69 -2.01 -1.93
CA GLN A 25 -7.80 -1.30 -0.66
C GLN A 25 -8.10 -2.24 0.49
N THR A 26 -7.83 -1.78 1.71
CA THR A 26 -8.28 -2.46 2.92
C THR A 26 -9.80 -2.36 3.07
N GLU A 27 -10.38 -3.18 3.95
CA GLU A 27 -11.63 -2.75 4.61
C GLU A 27 -11.36 -1.49 5.45
N ALA A 28 -12.43 -0.80 5.86
CA ALA A 28 -12.28 0.27 6.83
C ALA A 28 -11.67 -0.27 8.13
N VAL A 29 -10.65 0.40 8.64
CA VAL A 29 -9.95 0.06 9.88
C VAL A 29 -10.26 1.05 10.98
N TYR A 30 -10.30 0.58 12.22
CA TYR A 30 -10.58 1.39 13.41
C TYR A 30 -9.39 1.46 14.36
N PHE A 31 -9.09 2.66 14.86
CA PHE A 31 -7.98 2.91 15.79
C PHE A 31 -8.29 4.10 16.68
N GLY A 32 -7.63 4.23 17.83
CA GLY A 32 -7.99 5.19 18.85
C GLY A 32 -7.72 4.68 20.26
N LYS A 33 -7.78 5.60 21.24
CA LYS A 33 -7.61 5.28 22.67
C LYS A 33 -6.29 4.52 22.97
N GLY A 34 -5.20 4.95 22.35
CA GLY A 34 -3.87 4.35 22.48
C GLY A 34 -3.64 3.09 21.63
N LYS A 35 -4.61 2.73 20.77
CA LYS A 35 -4.52 1.56 19.89
C LYS A 35 -4.42 1.98 18.43
N ASN A 36 -3.46 1.44 17.71
CA ASN A 36 -3.16 1.76 16.32
C ASN A 36 -3.90 0.83 15.35
N ALA A 37 -3.90 1.21 14.07
CA ALA A 37 -4.28 0.34 12.96
C ALA A 37 -3.18 0.31 11.91
N LEU A 38 -3.28 -0.62 10.96
CA LEU A 38 -2.39 -0.71 9.82
C LEU A 38 -3.11 -1.12 8.55
N GLY A 39 -2.58 -0.67 7.42
CA GLY A 39 -2.83 -1.21 6.10
C GLY A 39 -1.49 -1.38 5.39
N GLY A 40 -1.29 -2.46 4.64
CA GLY A 40 -0.01 -2.70 3.98
C GLY A 40 -0.06 -3.70 2.83
N LEU A 41 1.02 -3.73 2.06
CA LEU A 41 1.31 -4.71 1.03
C LEU A 41 2.36 -5.70 1.56
N ILE A 42 2.06 -6.99 1.48
CA ILE A 42 2.97 -8.07 1.86
C ILE A 42 3.37 -8.85 0.62
N ASN A 43 4.68 -8.97 0.37
CA ASN A 43 5.23 -9.86 -0.62
C ASN A 43 5.57 -11.22 0.03
N PRO A 44 4.87 -12.32 -0.28
CA PRO A 44 5.17 -13.62 0.33
C PRO A 44 6.60 -14.08 0.03
N SER A 45 7.26 -14.77 0.98
CA SER A 45 8.67 -15.19 0.86
C SER A 45 8.99 -16.07 -0.34
N ASN A 46 8.02 -16.81 -0.87
CA ASN A 46 8.20 -17.73 -2.00
C ASN A 46 7.46 -17.24 -3.27
N SER A 47 7.24 -15.93 -3.39
CA SER A 47 6.47 -15.36 -4.50
C SER A 47 7.24 -15.35 -5.84
N ASN A 48 8.57 -15.36 -5.79
CA ASN A 48 9.48 -15.17 -6.93
C ASN A 48 9.19 -13.88 -7.73
N ILE A 49 8.62 -12.87 -7.07
CA ILE A 49 8.42 -11.54 -7.64
C ILE A 49 8.96 -10.48 -6.70
N ASP A 50 9.37 -9.36 -7.26
CA ASP A 50 9.57 -8.10 -6.56
C ASP A 50 8.26 -7.29 -6.57
N LEU A 51 7.92 -6.74 -5.41
CA LEU A 51 6.81 -5.80 -5.23
C LEU A 51 7.32 -4.38 -5.49
N PHE A 52 6.73 -3.68 -6.46
CA PHE A 52 6.97 -2.27 -6.71
C PHE A 52 5.75 -1.45 -6.28
N VAL A 53 5.89 -0.68 -5.20
CA VAL A 53 4.82 0.23 -4.74
C VAL A 53 4.78 1.44 -5.66
N ASN A 54 3.66 1.61 -6.36
CA ASN A 54 3.48 2.71 -7.29
C ASN A 54 2.76 3.90 -6.67
N ALA A 55 1.71 3.64 -5.89
CA ALA A 55 0.94 4.68 -5.23
C ALA A 55 0.28 4.15 -3.97
N PHE A 56 -0.03 5.03 -3.04
CA PHE A 56 -0.92 4.72 -1.92
C PHE A 56 -1.81 5.91 -1.57
N THR A 57 -2.95 5.62 -0.97
CA THR A 57 -3.84 6.63 -0.40
C THR A 57 -4.19 6.30 1.04
N ILE A 58 -4.47 7.34 1.81
CA ILE A 58 -4.92 7.23 3.20
C ILE A 58 -6.13 8.14 3.34
N THR A 59 -7.29 7.54 3.57
CA THR A 59 -8.54 8.28 3.78
C THR A 59 -8.82 8.40 5.27
N ASN A 60 -8.88 9.63 5.76
CA ASN A 60 -9.26 9.95 7.13
C ASN A 60 -10.74 10.35 7.16
N PHE A 61 -11.59 9.51 7.74
CA PHE A 61 -13.03 9.79 7.89
C PHE A 61 -13.37 10.53 9.19
N SER A 62 -12.38 10.88 10.01
CA SER A 62 -12.62 11.61 11.26
C SER A 62 -12.54 13.12 11.09
N ASN A 63 -12.95 13.82 12.14
CA ASN A 63 -12.90 15.28 12.22
C ASN A 63 -11.57 15.80 12.79
N GLU A 64 -10.63 14.90 13.08
CA GLU A 64 -9.31 15.22 13.64
C GLU A 64 -8.20 14.75 12.69
N PRO A 65 -7.07 15.46 12.61
CA PRO A 65 -5.95 15.01 11.79
C PRO A 65 -5.36 13.71 12.38
N ILE A 66 -4.95 12.81 11.50
CA ILE A 66 -4.26 11.57 11.89
C ILE A 66 -2.81 11.57 11.42
N VAL A 67 -1.97 10.87 12.16
CA VAL A 67 -0.58 10.61 11.75
C VAL A 67 -0.50 9.22 11.16
N ALA A 68 0.07 9.13 9.97
CA ALA A 68 0.43 7.87 9.32
C ALA A 68 1.95 7.73 9.29
N GLU A 69 2.45 6.58 9.75
CA GLU A 69 3.85 6.22 9.66
C GLU A 69 4.05 5.18 8.56
N ILE A 70 5.01 5.41 7.67
CA ILE A 70 5.29 4.55 6.54
C ILE A 70 6.51 3.71 6.90
N TRP A 71 6.31 2.40 7.00
CA TRP A 71 7.28 1.43 7.48
C TRP A 71 7.69 0.46 6.37
N PHE A 72 9.00 0.22 6.27
CA PHE A 72 9.59 -0.75 5.35
C PHE A 72 10.01 -1.99 6.12
N ASN A 73 9.52 -3.15 5.69
CA ASN A 73 9.78 -4.46 6.27
C ASN A 73 9.57 -4.56 7.81
N PRO A 74 8.50 -3.97 8.39
CA PRO A 74 8.21 -4.20 9.81
C PRO A 74 7.78 -5.65 10.05
N SER A 75 7.98 -6.14 11.27
CA SER A 75 7.40 -7.42 11.69
C SER A 75 5.87 -7.31 11.79
N PRO A 76 5.12 -8.39 11.48
CA PRO A 76 3.68 -8.41 11.64
C PRO A 76 3.25 -8.05 13.06
N ILE A 77 2.21 -7.23 13.19
CA ILE A 77 1.63 -6.80 14.47
C ILE A 77 0.10 -6.87 14.42
N GLY A 78 -0.51 -7.14 15.58
CA GLY A 78 -1.96 -7.29 15.69
C GLY A 78 -2.48 -8.61 15.11
N ARG A 79 -3.78 -8.64 14.81
CA ARG A 79 -4.44 -9.77 14.13
C ARG A 79 -4.65 -9.41 12.67
N PRO A 80 -3.87 -9.98 11.73
CA PRO A 80 -3.96 -9.63 10.33
C PRO A 80 -5.27 -10.12 9.70
N SER A 81 -5.85 -9.29 8.86
CA SER A 81 -6.93 -9.60 7.92
C SER A 81 -6.45 -9.31 6.51
N PHE A 82 -6.80 -10.15 5.54
CA PHE A 82 -6.45 -9.94 4.13
C PHE A 82 -7.66 -9.39 3.38
N SER A 83 -7.41 -8.44 2.48
CA SER A 83 -8.48 -7.86 1.66
C SER A 83 -8.68 -8.63 0.36
N ASP A 84 -9.94 -8.92 0.03
CA ASP A 84 -10.34 -9.45 -1.27
C ASP A 84 -10.67 -8.33 -2.28
N LYS A 85 -10.62 -7.05 -1.86
CA LYS A 85 -10.84 -5.88 -2.73
C LYS A 85 -9.61 -5.57 -3.56
N VAL A 86 -9.24 -6.49 -4.44
CA VAL A 86 -8.05 -6.41 -5.29
C VAL A 86 -8.41 -6.74 -6.74
N THR A 87 -7.87 -5.98 -7.69
CA THR A 87 -8.11 -6.20 -9.13
C THR A 87 -6.88 -5.80 -9.95
N PRO A 88 -6.60 -6.47 -11.09
CA PRO A 88 -5.74 -5.88 -12.11
C PRO A 88 -6.35 -4.55 -12.56
N ALA A 89 -5.50 -3.56 -12.84
CA ALA A 89 -5.99 -2.26 -13.33
C ALA A 89 -6.51 -2.34 -14.78
N ASN A 90 -6.05 -3.33 -15.55
CA ASN A 90 -6.50 -3.57 -16.92
C ASN A 90 -7.42 -4.80 -16.99
N THR A 91 -8.72 -4.56 -17.00
CA THR A 91 -9.76 -5.59 -17.09
C THR A 91 -10.07 -6.02 -18.53
N ALA A 92 -9.37 -5.47 -19.54
CA ALA A 92 -9.50 -5.89 -20.93
C ALA A 92 -8.65 -7.15 -21.26
N LEU A 93 -7.82 -7.60 -20.32
CA LEU A 93 -7.01 -8.81 -20.48
C LEU A 93 -7.83 -10.08 -20.23
N CYS A 94 -7.50 -11.16 -20.93
CA CYS A 94 -8.14 -12.47 -20.77
C CYS A 94 -7.09 -13.59 -20.88
N PRO A 95 -6.87 -14.41 -19.83
CA PRO A 95 -7.52 -14.34 -18.51
C PRO A 95 -7.11 -13.10 -17.71
N LEU A 96 -7.89 -12.78 -16.66
CA LEU A 96 -7.53 -11.70 -15.74
C LEU A 96 -6.32 -12.13 -14.88
N PRO A 97 -5.25 -11.31 -14.82
CA PRO A 97 -4.12 -11.56 -13.93
C PRO A 97 -4.54 -11.52 -12.45
N HIS A 98 -3.88 -12.34 -11.63
CA HIS A 98 -4.09 -12.38 -10.18
C HIS A 98 -2.77 -12.01 -9.49
N PRO A 99 -2.78 -11.05 -8.54
CA PRO A 99 -1.56 -10.65 -7.84
C PRO A 99 -1.11 -11.70 -6.83
N LYS A 100 0.21 -11.82 -6.66
CA LYS A 100 0.83 -12.61 -5.58
C LYS A 100 0.95 -11.82 -4.28
N VAL A 101 1.16 -10.51 -4.39
CA VAL A 101 1.19 -9.57 -3.26
C VAL A 101 -0.20 -9.49 -2.65
N LYS A 102 -0.25 -9.40 -1.32
CA LYS A 102 -1.49 -9.33 -0.56
C LYS A 102 -1.63 -7.98 0.15
N ILE A 103 -2.84 -7.44 0.15
CA ILE A 103 -3.20 -6.34 1.04
C ILE A 103 -3.56 -6.93 2.41
N VAL A 104 -2.90 -6.43 3.46
CA VAL A 104 -3.15 -6.78 4.85
C VAL A 104 -3.64 -5.56 5.63
N SER A 105 -4.53 -5.78 6.58
CA SER A 105 -4.89 -4.80 7.60
C SER A 105 -4.90 -5.43 8.99
N ALA A 106 -4.74 -4.61 10.01
CA ALA A 106 -5.00 -4.96 11.40
C ALA A 106 -5.46 -3.72 12.13
N GLU A 107 -6.24 -3.90 13.18
CA GLU A 107 -6.84 -2.79 13.92
C GLU A 107 -6.76 -3.00 15.42
N LEU A 108 -6.91 -1.91 16.17
CA LEU A 108 -6.97 -1.88 17.63
C LEU A 108 -5.81 -2.65 18.32
N PHE A 109 -4.59 -2.59 17.77
CA PHE A 109 -3.41 -3.18 18.38
C PHE A 109 -2.58 -2.15 19.16
N GLU A 110 -1.81 -2.61 20.14
CA GLU A 110 -0.99 -1.75 20.99
C GLU A 110 0.47 -1.74 20.52
N GLY A 111 1.16 -0.62 20.75
CA GLY A 111 2.56 -0.46 20.41
C GLY A 111 2.85 -0.21 18.93
N PHE A 112 4.12 -0.33 18.58
CA PHE A 112 4.64 -0.13 17.23
C PHE A 112 5.32 -1.40 16.73
N PRO A 113 5.44 -1.58 15.40
CA PRO A 113 6.10 -2.75 14.85
C PRO A 113 7.55 -2.87 15.34
N GLN A 114 8.00 -4.12 15.53
CA GLN A 114 9.41 -4.43 15.77
C GLN A 114 10.11 -4.74 14.45
N HIS A 115 11.41 -4.48 14.37
CA HIS A 115 12.19 -4.57 13.13
C HIS A 115 11.67 -3.64 12.01
N GLY A 116 12.39 -3.58 10.89
CA GLY A 116 12.10 -2.66 9.80
C GLY A 116 12.50 -1.21 10.11
N VAL A 117 12.09 -0.29 9.24
CA VAL A 117 12.43 1.13 9.32
C VAL A 117 11.18 1.97 9.11
N ASN A 118 10.90 2.88 10.04
CA ASN A 118 9.95 3.99 9.83
C ASN A 118 10.62 5.00 8.88
N ALA A 119 10.34 4.87 7.58
CA ALA A 119 11.01 5.63 6.55
C ALA A 119 10.60 7.11 6.56
N PHE A 120 9.31 7.39 6.80
CA PHE A 120 8.77 8.75 6.90
C PHE A 120 7.34 8.75 7.46
N LYS A 121 6.85 9.96 7.78
CA LYS A 121 5.48 10.17 8.28
C LYS A 121 4.68 11.08 7.35
N ARG A 122 3.34 10.99 7.44
CA ARG A 122 2.38 11.90 6.82
C ARG A 122 1.33 12.31 7.85
N ILE A 123 0.86 13.54 7.75
CA ILE A 123 -0.34 14.00 8.46
C ILE A 123 -1.48 14.01 7.45
N VAL A 124 -2.58 13.36 7.78
CA VAL A 124 -3.78 13.33 6.93
C VAL A 124 -4.84 14.22 7.59
N PRO A 125 -5.21 15.34 6.95
CA PRO A 125 -6.23 16.24 7.49
C PRO A 125 -7.59 15.55 7.71
N PRO A 126 -8.46 16.12 8.56
CA PRO A 126 -9.84 15.67 8.74
C PRO A 126 -10.62 15.56 7.43
N GLN A 127 -11.45 14.53 7.27
CA GLN A 127 -12.34 14.37 6.10
C GLN A 127 -11.63 14.49 4.75
N THR A 128 -10.39 14.02 4.65
CA THR A 128 -9.61 14.05 3.41
C THR A 128 -8.99 12.70 3.07
N THR A 129 -8.63 12.56 1.80
CA THR A 129 -7.75 11.50 1.32
C THR A 129 -6.41 12.11 0.96
N LEU A 130 -5.35 11.64 1.61
CA LEU A 130 -3.98 11.91 1.19
C LEU A 130 -3.58 10.89 0.14
N THR A 131 -3.00 11.36 -0.97
CA THR A 131 -2.48 10.52 -2.06
C THR A 131 -0.99 10.74 -2.20
N SER A 132 -0.24 9.65 -2.43
CA SER A 132 1.19 9.70 -2.72
C SER A 132 1.50 8.80 -3.91
N ASP A 133 2.08 9.40 -4.96
CA ASP A 133 2.63 8.68 -6.11
C ASP A 133 4.13 8.47 -5.89
N GLU A 134 4.55 7.22 -5.96
CA GLU A 134 5.92 6.78 -5.69
C GLU A 134 6.61 6.27 -6.96
N ASP A 135 5.91 6.22 -8.09
CA ASP A 135 6.42 5.82 -9.42
C ASP A 135 7.13 4.46 -9.46
N GLY A 136 6.85 3.58 -8.50
CA GLY A 136 7.48 2.26 -8.38
C GLY A 136 8.86 2.29 -7.71
N LYS A 137 9.25 3.41 -7.07
CA LYS A 137 10.60 3.54 -6.49
C LYS A 137 10.83 2.74 -5.20
N PHE A 138 9.76 2.30 -4.55
CA PHE A 138 9.86 1.43 -3.37
C PHE A 138 9.69 -0.02 -3.81
N ILE A 139 10.77 -0.79 -3.69
CA ILE A 139 10.89 -2.15 -4.21
C ILE A 139 11.16 -3.09 -3.05
N PHE A 140 10.35 -4.15 -2.94
CA PHE A 140 10.41 -5.10 -1.84
C PHE A 140 10.55 -6.53 -2.40
N PRO A 141 11.65 -7.24 -2.07
CA PRO A 141 11.86 -8.61 -2.53
C PRO A 141 10.87 -9.59 -1.89
N PRO A 142 10.85 -10.87 -2.33
CA PRO A 142 10.10 -11.90 -1.63
C PRO A 142 10.35 -11.88 -0.12
N GLY A 143 9.27 -11.83 0.67
CA GLY A 143 9.32 -11.71 2.13
C GLY A 143 9.33 -10.27 2.66
N GLY A 144 9.45 -9.28 1.76
CA GLY A 144 9.39 -7.87 2.10
C GLY A 144 7.97 -7.32 2.23
N SER A 145 7.85 -6.13 2.81
CA SER A 145 6.56 -5.46 3.04
C SER A 145 6.65 -3.94 3.06
N PHE A 146 5.55 -3.31 2.63
CA PHE A 146 5.29 -1.89 2.75
C PHE A 146 4.05 -1.70 3.64
N VAL A 147 4.19 -1.06 4.79
CA VAL A 147 3.12 -0.96 5.79
C VAL A 147 2.92 0.48 6.21
N ILE A 148 1.66 0.90 6.29
CA ILE A 148 1.24 2.19 6.81
C ILE A 148 0.59 1.96 8.17
N ILE A 149 1.22 2.46 9.24
CA ILE A 149 0.66 2.45 10.60
C ILE A 149 -0.10 3.74 10.81
N LEU A 150 -1.39 3.62 11.14
CA LEU A 150 -2.25 4.73 11.53
C LEU A 150 -2.18 4.88 13.05
N VAL A 151 -1.58 5.98 13.49
CA VAL A 151 -1.29 6.23 14.89
C VAL A 151 -2.53 6.75 15.59
N SER A 152 -2.87 6.11 16.72
CA SER A 152 -3.99 6.47 17.58
C SER A 152 -3.99 7.95 17.94
N PRO A 153 -5.08 8.69 17.69
CA PRO A 153 -5.35 9.90 18.47
C PRO A 153 -5.72 9.51 19.90
N ASN A 154 -5.48 10.41 20.86
CA ASN A 154 -5.58 10.07 22.29
C ASN A 154 -7.01 9.77 22.76
N ASN A 155 -8.02 10.45 22.22
CA ASN A 155 -9.34 10.51 22.86
C ASN A 155 -10.51 9.91 22.06
N GLU A 156 -10.33 9.65 20.76
CA GLU A 156 -11.43 9.21 19.88
C GLU A 156 -11.08 7.92 19.13
N ILE A 157 -12.11 7.16 18.75
CA ILE A 157 -11.98 6.08 17.78
C ILE A 157 -12.17 6.68 16.39
N VAL A 158 -11.14 6.57 15.57
CA VAL A 158 -11.11 7.02 14.19
C VAL A 158 -11.31 5.83 13.26
N LYS A 159 -12.05 6.10 12.19
CA LYS A 159 -12.21 5.23 11.03
C LYS A 159 -11.29 5.73 9.91
N SER A 160 -10.59 4.83 9.24
CA SER A 160 -9.80 5.15 8.04
C SER A 160 -9.78 4.00 7.05
N GLU A 161 -9.29 4.27 5.85
CA GLU A 161 -9.08 3.27 4.80
C GLU A 161 -7.74 3.56 4.11
N VAL A 162 -7.05 2.50 3.69
CA VAL A 162 -5.79 2.60 2.95
C VAL A 162 -5.94 1.88 1.62
N ALA A 163 -5.56 2.54 0.52
CA ALA A 163 -5.55 1.95 -0.81
C ALA A 163 -4.15 1.98 -1.42
N PHE A 164 -3.91 1.09 -2.38
CA PHE A 164 -2.62 0.88 -3.00
C PHE A 164 -2.75 0.69 -4.51
N GLY A 165 -1.73 1.17 -5.23
CA GLY A 165 -1.39 0.75 -6.57
C GLY A 165 0.02 0.17 -6.58
N TRP A 166 0.21 -0.98 -7.18
CA TRP A 166 1.51 -1.64 -7.26
C TRP A 166 1.65 -2.43 -8.56
N PHE A 167 2.88 -2.83 -8.87
CA PHE A 167 3.11 -3.83 -9.90
C PHE A 167 4.09 -4.90 -9.43
N GLU A 168 4.00 -6.07 -10.04
CA GLU A 168 4.80 -7.24 -9.71
C GLU A 168 5.70 -7.58 -10.90
N LYS A 169 7.00 -7.76 -10.65
CA LYS A 169 7.95 -8.26 -11.65
C LYS A 169 8.62 -9.51 -11.16
N GLU A 170 8.86 -10.46 -12.06
CA GLU A 170 9.63 -11.65 -11.72
C GLU A 170 11.05 -11.25 -11.30
N VAL A 171 11.59 -11.98 -10.32
CA VAL A 171 13.00 -11.82 -9.93
C VAL A 171 13.84 -12.45 -11.02
N ASP A 172 14.54 -11.61 -11.80
CA ASP A 172 15.56 -12.08 -12.73
C ASP A 172 16.79 -12.52 -11.91
N CYS A 173 16.97 -13.83 -11.77
CA CYS A 173 18.16 -14.44 -11.14
C CYS A 173 19.37 -14.46 -12.10
#